data_AF-A0A8C6Z0V0-F1
#
_entry.id   AF-A0A8C6Z0V0-F1
#
_cell.length_a   1.000
_cell.length_b   1.000
_cell.length_c   1.000
_cell.angle_alpha   90.00
_cell.angle_beta   90.00
_cell.angle_gamma   90.00
#
_symmetry.space_group_name_H-M   'P 1'
#
loop_
_entity.id
_entity.type
_entity.pdbx_description
1 polymer ?
#
loop_
_entity_poly.entity_id
_entity_poly.type
_entity_poly.pdbx_seq_one_letter_code
_entity_poly.pdbx_strand_id
1 'polypeptide(L)'
;MAWLETNVHEVLGKVDARDPLVEECEHKRKMRYQSAPRNIYRHVILSEMKEATAALPLEVTSQPVMGFDPLPPLDSIISYTRPERCVPHTLSLFFRSLLPNFNLQVCAASCCWQI
;
A
#
# COMPACT_ATOMS: atom_id res chain seq x y z
N MET A 1 -31.94 12.20 -8.45
CA MET A 1 -30.74 12.91 -8.98
C MET A 1 -30.86 14.44 -8.94
N ALA A 2 -32.06 15.04 -9.03
CA ALA A 2 -32.25 16.50 -9.06
C ALA A 2 -31.58 17.29 -7.91
N TRP A 3 -31.57 16.75 -6.68
CA TRP A 3 -30.92 17.41 -5.54
C TRP A 3 -29.43 17.69 -5.79
N LEU A 4 -28.67 16.71 -6.29
CA LEU A 4 -27.23 16.88 -6.52
C LEU A 4 -26.99 17.92 -7.61
N GLU A 5 -27.76 17.85 -8.69
CA GLU A 5 -27.68 18.80 -9.80
C GLU A 5 -27.92 20.24 -9.34
N THR A 6 -28.96 20.50 -8.55
CA THR A 6 -29.24 21.84 -8.02
C THR A 6 -28.11 22.36 -7.13
N ASN A 7 -27.58 21.52 -6.25
CA ASN A 7 -26.46 21.91 -5.37
C ASN A 7 -25.18 22.19 -6.18
N VAL A 8 -24.90 21.39 -7.20
CA VAL A 8 -23.72 21.59 -8.08
C VAL A 8 -23.82 22.93 -8.81
N HIS A 9 -24.98 23.26 -9.38
CA HIS A 9 -25.18 24.56 -10.05
C HIS A 9 -25.01 25.74 -9.10
N GLU A 10 -25.53 25.64 -7.88
CA GLU A 10 -25.36 26.71 -6.88
C GLU A 10 -23.89 26.90 -6.49
N VAL A 11 -23.15 25.81 -6.27
CA VAL A 11 -21.72 25.86 -5.94
C VAL A 11 -20.90 26.41 -7.10
N LEU A 12 -21.18 25.99 -8.34
CA LEU A 12 -20.51 26.52 -9.53
C LEU A 12 -20.71 28.03 -9.66
N GLY A 13 -21.94 28.52 -9.45
CA GLY A 13 -22.22 29.96 -9.45
C GLY A 13 -21.41 30.74 -8.40
N LYS A 14 -21.23 30.18 -7.19
CA LYS A 14 -20.40 30.78 -6.14
C LYS A 14 -18.91 30.81 -6.50
N VAL A 15 -18.42 29.76 -7.16
CA VAL A 15 -17.04 29.69 -7.65
C VAL A 15 -16.80 30.72 -8.76
N ASP A 16 -17.71 30.82 -9.73
CA ASP A 16 -17.62 31.80 -10.83
C ASP A 16 -17.68 33.24 -10.32
N ALA A 17 -18.50 33.49 -9.28
CA ALA A 17 -18.59 34.78 -8.60
C ALA A 17 -17.40 35.09 -7.68
N ARG A 18 -16.44 34.17 -7.51
CA ARG A 18 -15.27 34.29 -6.61
C ARG A 18 -15.65 34.62 -5.16
N ASP A 19 -16.67 33.93 -4.64
CA ASP A 19 -17.10 34.08 -3.25
C ASP A 19 -15.91 33.83 -2.28
N PRO A 20 -15.65 34.72 -1.30
CA PRO A 20 -14.56 34.56 -0.32
C PRO A 20 -14.62 33.22 0.45
N LEU A 21 -15.80 32.61 0.57
CA LEU A 21 -15.97 31.29 1.19
C LEU A 21 -15.18 30.20 0.45
N VAL A 22 -15.03 30.32 -0.88
CA VAL A 22 -14.26 29.36 -1.69
C VAL A 22 -12.79 29.37 -1.29
N GLU A 23 -12.19 30.55 -1.13
CA GLU A 23 -10.80 30.71 -0.70
C GLU A 23 -10.61 30.21 0.74
N GLU A 24 -11.55 30.50 1.64
CA GLU A 24 -11.51 30.00 3.02
C GLU A 24 -11.57 28.47 3.07
N CYS A 25 -12.45 27.87 2.26
CA CYS A 25 -12.56 26.42 2.12
C CYS A 25 -11.29 25.80 1.54
N GLU A 26 -10.69 26.43 0.53
CA GLU A 26 -9.42 25.97 -0.03
C GLU A 26 -8.30 26.02 1.01
N HIS A 27 -8.21 27.10 1.78
CA HIS A 27 -7.23 27.26 2.85
C HIS A 27 -7.41 26.20 3.94
N LYS A 28 -8.65 26.00 4.42
CA LYS A 28 -9.00 24.95 5.38
C LYS A 28 -8.62 23.57 4.85
N ARG A 29 -8.86 23.29 3.56
CA ARG A 29 -8.50 22.01 2.94
C ARG A 29 -6.99 21.80 2.93
N LYS A 30 -6.21 22.79 2.49
CA LYS A 30 -4.73 22.72 2.47
C LYS A 30 -4.15 22.52 3.87
N MET A 31 -4.72 23.19 4.88
CA MET A 31 -4.26 23.05 6.26
C MET A 31 -4.58 21.68 6.87
N ARG A 32 -5.83 21.21 6.71
CA ARG A 32 -6.33 20.01 7.40
C ARG A 32 -6.01 18.71 6.68
N TYR A 33 -5.92 18.74 5.35
CA TYR A 33 -5.75 17.56 4.51
C TYR A 33 -4.48 17.69 3.68
N GLN A 34 -3.32 17.71 4.35
CA GLN A 34 -2.01 17.78 3.70
C GLN A 34 -1.69 16.48 2.93
N SER A 35 -2.14 15.35 3.45
CA SER A 35 -2.08 14.05 2.80
C SER A 35 -3.40 13.32 2.96
N ALA A 36 -3.68 12.38 2.06
CA ALA A 36 -4.86 11.55 2.20
C ALA A 36 -4.63 10.51 3.32
N PRO A 37 -5.67 10.19 4.10
CA PRO A 37 -5.55 9.15 5.11
C PRO A 37 -5.39 7.76 4.46
N ARG A 38 -4.80 6.80 5.20
CA ARG A 38 -4.47 5.45 4.71
C ARG A 38 -5.68 4.70 4.12
N ASN A 39 -6.88 4.96 4.61
CA ASN A 39 -8.12 4.36 4.08
C ASN A 39 -8.40 4.77 2.63
N ILE A 40 -8.10 6.02 2.25
CA ILE A 40 -8.25 6.49 0.87
C ILE A 40 -7.21 5.83 -0.02
N TYR A 41 -5.94 5.76 0.42
CA TYR A 41 -4.89 5.07 -0.32
C TYR A 41 -5.22 3.59 -0.53
N ARG A 42 -5.74 2.90 0.50
CA ARG A 42 -6.20 1.51 0.37
C ARG A 42 -7.25 1.37 -0.72
N HIS A 43 -8.25 2.25 -0.73
CA HIS A 43 -9.28 2.22 -1.77
C HIS A 43 -8.70 2.43 -3.17
N VAL A 44 -7.79 3.40 -3.35
CA VAL A 44 -7.14 3.65 -4.65
C VAL A 44 -6.40 2.41 -5.15
N ILE A 45 -5.63 1.75 -4.27
CA ILE A 45 -4.87 0.54 -4.62
C ILE A 45 -5.81 -0.60 -5.00
N LEU A 46 -6.86 -0.84 -4.20
CA LEU A 46 -7.82 -1.91 -4.42
C LEU A 46 -8.71 -1.69 -5.65
N SER A 47 -8.93 -0.44 -6.06
CA SER A 47 -9.72 -0.11 -7.24
C SER A 47 -8.96 -0.28 -8.57
N GLU A 48 -7.66 -0.62 -8.53
CA GLU A 48 -6.81 -0.88 -9.70
C GLU A 48 -6.78 0.25 -10.76
N MET A 49 -7.11 1.47 -10.37
CA MET A 49 -7.12 2.63 -11.25
C MET A 49 -5.69 3.13 -11.48
N LYS A 50 -5.09 2.75 -12.62
CA LYS A 50 -3.68 3.06 -12.95
C LYS A 50 -3.30 4.54 -12.78
N GLU A 51 -4.17 5.45 -13.21
CA GLU A 51 -3.93 6.90 -13.10
C GLU A 51 -3.90 7.38 -11.64
N ALA A 52 -4.83 6.88 -10.83
CA ALA A 52 -4.90 7.23 -9.41
C ALA A 52 -3.75 6.58 -8.62
N THR A 53 -3.37 5.36 -8.97
CA THR A 53 -2.22 4.66 -8.37
C THR A 53 -0.90 5.39 -8.66
N ALA A 54 -0.75 5.99 -9.84
CA ALA A 54 0.44 6.78 -10.19
C ALA A 54 0.57 8.08 -9.38
N ALA A 55 -0.54 8.59 -8.83
CA ALA A 55 -0.55 9.77 -7.97
C ALA A 55 -0.28 9.45 -6.48
N LEU A 56 -0.11 8.17 -6.13
CA LEU A 56 0.17 7.77 -4.75
C LEU A 56 1.62 8.08 -4.35
N PRO A 57 1.88 8.40 -3.07
CA PRO A 57 3.23 8.54 -2.55
C PRO A 57 4.04 7.25 -2.70
N LEU A 58 5.33 7.35 -3.00
CA LEU A 58 6.23 6.20 -3.25
C LEU A 58 6.34 5.28 -2.03
N GLU A 59 6.18 5.82 -0.83
CA GLU A 59 6.17 5.08 0.44
C GLU A 59 5.05 4.04 0.50
N VAL A 60 3.96 4.29 -0.22
CA VAL A 60 2.77 3.43 -0.26
C VAL A 60 2.91 2.37 -1.36
N THR A 61 3.63 2.67 -2.45
CA THR A 61 3.75 1.77 -3.62
C THR A 61 4.95 0.84 -3.56
N SER A 62 5.98 1.20 -2.79
CA SER A 62 7.22 0.42 -2.63
C SER A 62 7.09 -0.77 -1.69
N GLN A 63 6.04 -0.80 -0.86
CA GLN A 63 5.81 -1.91 0.05
C GLN A 63 5.23 -3.10 -0.72
N PRO A 64 5.77 -4.32 -0.55
CA PRO A 64 5.16 -5.50 -1.12
C PRO A 64 3.75 -5.63 -0.57
N VAL A 65 2.76 -5.54 -1.46
CA VAL A 65 1.35 -5.70 -1.12
C VAL A 65 1.17 -7.09 -0.55
N MET A 66 1.01 -7.18 0.77
CA MET A 66 0.61 -8.40 1.43
C MET A 66 -0.72 -8.83 0.82
N GLY A 67 -0.86 -10.10 0.42
CA GLY A 67 -1.95 -10.58 -0.43
C GLY A 67 -3.40 -10.41 0.10
N PHE A 68 -3.59 -9.78 1.27
CA PHE A 68 -4.89 -9.55 1.89
C PHE A 68 -5.18 -8.08 2.25
N ASP A 69 -4.16 -7.28 2.62
CA ASP A 69 -4.32 -5.84 2.85
C ASP A 69 -3.08 -5.12 2.29
N PRO A 70 -3.24 -4.23 1.28
CA PRO A 70 -2.12 -3.48 0.74
C PRO A 70 -1.49 -2.52 1.75
N LEU A 71 -2.21 -2.16 2.83
CA LEU A 71 -1.75 -1.17 3.81
C LEU A 71 -2.12 -1.60 5.24
N PRO A 72 -1.41 -2.57 5.85
CA PRO A 72 -1.70 -3.03 7.22
C PRO A 72 -1.56 -1.88 8.24
N PRO A 73 -2.21 -1.96 9.42
CA PRO A 73 -2.01 -0.96 10.48
C PRO A 73 -0.54 -0.78 10.85
N LEU A 74 -0.12 0.46 11.15
CA LEU A 74 1.27 0.78 11.50
C LEU A 74 1.69 0.14 12.84
N ASP A 75 0.72 -0.06 13.73
CA ASP A 75 0.81 -0.68 15.04
C ASP A 75 0.47 -2.18 15.02
N SER A 76 0.58 -2.83 13.85
CA SER A 76 0.29 -4.25 13.74
C SER A 76 1.30 -5.11 14.52
N ILE A 77 0.78 -5.98 15.40
CA ILE A 77 1.58 -6.92 16.18
C ILE A 77 1.78 -8.20 15.36
N ILE A 78 2.98 -8.40 14.83
CA ILE A 78 3.34 -9.62 14.11
C ILE A 78 3.68 -10.70 15.14
N SER A 79 2.73 -11.61 15.39
CA SER A 79 2.89 -12.68 16.39
C SER A 79 3.81 -13.82 15.92
N TYR A 80 4.01 -13.98 14.61
CA TYR A 80 4.88 -15.00 14.05
C TYR A 80 5.51 -14.50 12.75
N THR A 81 6.83 -14.42 12.74
CA THR A 81 7.61 -14.18 11.52
C THR A 81 8.06 -15.53 10.98
N ARG A 82 7.60 -15.89 9.78
CA ARG A 82 8.05 -17.13 9.12
C ARG A 82 9.55 -17.02 8.84
N PRO A 83 10.39 -17.94 9.34
CA PRO A 83 11.80 -17.98 8.96
C PRO A 83 11.97 -18.20 7.46
N GLU A 84 13.00 -17.59 6.86
CA GLU A 84 13.34 -17.88 5.48
C GLU A 84 13.52 -19.38 5.29
N ARG A 85 12.75 -19.95 4.36
CA ARG A 85 12.88 -21.36 4.03
C ARG A 85 13.99 -21.48 3.00
N CYS A 86 15.06 -22.18 3.36
CA CYS A 86 15.96 -22.74 2.35
C CYS A 86 15.13 -23.66 1.45
N VAL A 87 14.80 -23.23 0.25
CA VAL A 87 14.22 -24.12 -0.75
C VAL A 87 15.35 -25.00 -1.28
N PRO A 88 15.36 -26.32 -0.97
CA PRO A 88 16.38 -27.19 -1.52
C PRO A 88 16.26 -27.18 -3.04
N HIS A 89 17.37 -26.91 -3.74
CA HIS A 89 17.40 -26.97 -5.20
C HIS A 89 16.87 -28.34 -5.68
N THR A 90 16.08 -28.39 -6.75
CA THR A 90 15.49 -29.64 -7.25
C THR A 90 16.53 -30.74 -7.50
N LEU A 91 17.74 -30.36 -7.94
CA LEU A 91 18.87 -31.28 -8.09
C LEU A 91 19.35 -31.86 -6.76
N SER A 92 19.34 -31.08 -5.68
CA SER A 92 19.69 -31.58 -4.35
C SER A 92 18.71 -32.64 -3.86
N LEU A 93 17.41 -32.49 -4.16
CA LEU A 93 16.39 -33.50 -3.87
C LEU A 93 16.59 -34.78 -4.68
N PHE A 94 16.96 -34.64 -5.96
CA PHE A 94 17.32 -35.78 -6.82
C PHE A 94 18.54 -36.55 -6.28
N PHE A 95 19.61 -35.87 -5.89
CA PHE A 95 20.77 -36.58 -5.32
C PHE A 95 20.48 -37.17 -3.94
N ARG A 96 19.58 -36.56 -3.16
CA ARG A 96 19.17 -37.09 -1.85
C ARG A 96 18.31 -38.34 -1.96
N SER A 97 17.62 -38.56 -3.08
CA SER A 97 16.92 -39.82 -3.36
C SER A 97 17.89 -40.96 -3.71
N LEU A 98 19.04 -40.64 -4.33
CA LEU A 98 20.09 -41.61 -4.64
C LEU A 98 21.06 -41.84 -3.48
N LEU A 99 21.34 -40.80 -2.71
CA LEU A 99 22.34 -40.76 -1.65
C LEU A 99 21.68 -40.17 -0.39
N PRO A 100 21.29 -41.01 0.59
CA PRO A 100 20.54 -40.57 1.78
C PRO A 100 21.20 -39.45 2.59
N ASN A 101 22.53 -39.30 2.47
CA ASN A 101 23.33 -38.35 3.24
C ASN A 101 23.76 -37.10 2.44
N PHE A 102 23.30 -36.92 1.20
CA PHE A 102 23.67 -35.76 0.39
C PHE A 102 22.97 -34.49 0.90
N ASN A 103 23.77 -33.50 1.35
CA ASN A 103 23.29 -32.22 1.85
C ASN A 103 24.04 -31.05 1.17
N LEU A 104 23.43 -30.44 0.16
CA LEU A 104 23.86 -29.14 -0.37
C LEU A 104 23.06 -28.05 0.33
N GLN A 105 23.62 -27.45 1.38
CA GLN A 105 22.99 -26.34 2.09
C GLN A 105 23.38 -25.02 1.41
N VAL A 106 22.64 -24.65 0.36
CA VAL A 106 22.73 -23.32 -0.24
C VAL A 106 21.69 -22.44 0.43
N CYS A 107 22.03 -21.96 1.63
CA CYS A 107 21.34 -20.87 2.28
C CYS A 107 22.27 -19.66 2.18
N ALA A 108 21.88 -18.65 1.40
CA ALA A 108 22.55 -17.36 1.50
C ALA A 108 22.27 -16.82 2.91
N ALA A 109 23.27 -16.93 3.79
CA ALA A 109 23.21 -16.31 5.10
C ALA A 109 23.23 -14.79 4.90
N SER A 110 22.09 -14.14 5.05
CA SER A 110 22.05 -12.73 5.40
C SER A 110 21.47 -12.59 6.80
N CYS A 111 22.42 -12.48 7.74
CA CYS A 111 22.37 -11.74 8.99
C CYS A 111 21.05 -11.77 9.80
N CYS A 112 21.05 -12.56 10.88
CA CYS A 112 20.22 -12.26 12.04
C CYS A 112 20.99 -12.56 13.33
N TRP A 113 21.88 -11.64 13.69
CA TRP A 113 22.12 -11.28 15.08
C TRP A 113 21.98 -9.76 15.12
N GLN A 114 20.94 -9.27 15.80
CA GLN A 114 21.10 -8.20 16.78
C GLN A 114 19.85 -8.15 17.67
N ILE A 115 20.16 -8.01 18.96
CA ILE A 115 19.29 -7.75 20.11
C ILE A 115 18.49 -6.45 19.88
#